data_AF-A0A150R9H2-F1
#
_entry.id   AF-A0A150R9H2-F1
#
_cell.length_a   1.000
_cell.length_b   1.000
_cell.length_c   1.000
_cell.angle_alpha   90.00
_cell.angle_beta   90.00
_cell.angle_gamma   90.00
#
_symmetry.space_group_name_H-M   'P 1'
#
loop_
_entity.id
_entity.type
_entity.pdbx_description
1 polymer ?
#
loop_
_entity_poly.entity_id
_entity_poly.type
_entity_poly.pdbx_seq_one_letter_code
_entity_poly.pdbx_strand_id
1 'polypeptide(L)'
;MSSSNQELVEALRASLTDVERLKQRNRELVRASREPIAIVAMSCRFPGGVRSPEDLWQLLEAGRDAVSGFPEDRGWNVEPRVDRDASDGRVRAREGGFLADAGAFDPAFFGISPRDSLEMDPQQRLLLEATWEAIERAEIDPASLQGSQTGVFVGVMYNNYATRLFEPDADVEGYASFASSASVASGRIAY
;
A
#
# COMPACT_ATOMS: atom_id res chain seq x y z
N MET A 1 0.37 57.38 41.91
CA MET A 1 -0.72 56.92 41.01
C MET A 1 -0.28 56.69 39.56
N SER A 2 0.85 57.27 39.09
CA SER A 2 1.29 57.14 37.68
C SER A 2 1.88 55.78 37.29
N SER A 3 2.65 55.09 38.15
CA SER A 3 3.32 53.84 37.75
C SER A 3 2.35 52.67 37.57
N SER A 4 1.30 52.60 38.41
CA SER A 4 0.28 51.54 38.32
C SER A 4 -0.52 51.58 37.01
N ASN A 5 -0.81 52.78 36.48
CA ASN A 5 -1.43 52.91 35.16
C ASN A 5 -0.49 52.51 34.02
N GLN A 6 0.81 52.75 34.17
CA GLN A 6 1.81 52.40 33.17
C GLN A 6 2.05 50.89 33.12
N GLU A 7 2.13 50.23 34.28
CA GLU A 7 2.18 48.77 34.41
C GLU A 7 0.91 48.10 33.82
N LEU A 8 -0.27 48.69 34.06
CA LEU A 8 -1.52 48.22 33.46
C LEU A 8 -1.51 48.30 31.94
N VAL A 9 -1.00 49.41 31.37
CA VAL A 9 -0.90 49.58 29.91
C VAL A 9 0.11 48.60 29.30
N GLU A 10 1.24 48.36 29.96
CA GLU A 10 2.24 47.38 29.51
C GLU A 10 1.70 45.95 29.57
N ALA A 11 1.06 45.57 30.67
CA ALA A 11 0.42 44.27 30.83
C ALA A 11 -0.69 44.05 29.79
N LEU A 12 -1.50 45.07 29.51
CA LEU A 12 -2.54 45.00 28.49
C LEU A 12 -1.95 44.85 27.08
N ARG A 13 -0.87 45.59 26.75
CA ARG A 13 -0.18 45.45 25.46
C ARG A 13 0.42 44.05 25.28
N ALA A 14 1.05 43.51 26.32
CA ALA A 14 1.57 42.15 26.31
C ALA A 14 0.45 41.13 26.07
N SER A 15 -0.66 41.26 26.81
CA SER A 15 -1.83 40.38 26.67
C SER A 15 -2.45 40.45 25.27
N LEU A 16 -2.61 41.65 24.69
CA LEU A 16 -3.13 41.81 23.33
C LEU A 16 -2.20 41.16 22.29
N THR A 17 -0.88 41.30 22.45
CA THR A 17 0.12 40.68 21.58
C THR A 17 0.04 39.15 21.66
N ASP A 18 -0.13 38.59 22.86
CA ASP A 18 -0.30 37.15 23.05
C ASP A 18 -1.62 36.64 22.45
N VAL A 19 -2.71 37.39 22.59
CA VAL A 19 -4.00 37.05 21.97
C VAL A 19 -3.88 37.04 20.44
N GLU A 20 -3.19 38.00 19.84
CA GLU A 20 -2.94 38.02 18.39
C GLU A 20 -2.08 36.83 17.95
N ARG A 21 -1.01 36.53 18.68
CA ARG A 21 -0.15 35.35 18.43
C ARG A 21 -0.96 34.06 18.49
N LEU A 22 -1.78 33.89 19.53
CA LEU A 22 -2.60 32.69 19.71
C LEU A 22 -3.69 32.58 18.62
N LYS A 23 -4.32 33.69 18.24
CA LYS A 23 -5.26 33.71 17.11
C LYS A 23 -4.60 33.32 15.80
N GLN A 24 -3.40 33.84 15.55
CA GLN A 24 -2.62 33.48 14.36
C GLN A 24 -2.24 32.00 14.36
N ARG A 25 -1.73 31.49 15.49
CA ARG A 25 -1.41 30.07 15.65
C ARG A 25 -2.63 29.17 15.48
N ASN A 26 -3.78 29.57 16.00
CA ASN A 26 -5.03 28.83 15.83
C ASN A 26 -5.44 28.79 14.35
N ARG A 27 -5.36 29.91 13.64
CA ARG A 27 -5.63 29.96 12.19
C ARG A 27 -4.70 29.06 11.39
N GLU A 28 -3.40 29.04 11.73
CA GLU A 28 -2.42 28.15 11.09
C GLU A 28 -2.76 26.67 11.33
N LEU A 29 -3.08 26.28 12.56
CA LEU A 29 -3.46 24.91 12.90
C LEU A 29 -4.78 24.49 12.23
N VAL A 30 -5.76 25.38 12.17
CA VAL A 30 -7.03 25.15 11.46
C VAL A 30 -6.81 25.05 9.95
N ARG A 31 -5.90 25.85 9.39
CA ARG A 31 -5.54 25.75 7.97
C ARG A 31 -4.83 24.44 7.67
N ALA A 32 -3.83 24.07 8.47
CA ALA A 32 -3.09 22.82 8.31
C ALA A 32 -3.99 21.59 8.46
N SER A 33 -4.95 21.60 9.40
CA SER A 33 -5.90 20.49 9.57
C SER A 33 -6.94 20.37 8.46
N ARG A 34 -7.07 21.38 7.61
CA ARG A 34 -8.00 21.43 6.46
C ARG A 34 -7.27 21.57 5.14
N GLU A 35 -5.95 21.37 5.13
CA GLU A 35 -5.15 21.46 3.92
C GLU A 35 -5.53 20.29 2.99
N PRO A 36 -5.96 20.57 1.73
CA PRO A 36 -6.23 19.51 0.78
C PRO A 36 -4.97 18.70 0.47
N ILE A 37 -5.12 17.38 0.39
CA ILE A 37 -4.02 16.48 0.02
C ILE A 37 -4.05 16.24 -1.48
N ALA A 38 -2.95 16.55 -2.17
CA ALA A 38 -2.80 16.28 -3.59
C ALA A 38 -2.47 14.80 -3.84
N ILE A 39 -3.20 14.17 -4.76
CA ILE A 39 -2.80 12.89 -5.34
C ILE A 39 -1.91 13.23 -6.53
N VAL A 40 -0.60 13.07 -6.36
CA VAL A 40 0.40 13.47 -7.37
C VAL A 40 0.68 12.38 -8.40
N ALA A 41 0.49 11.12 -8.05
CA ALA A 41 0.64 9.97 -8.95
C ALA A 41 -0.10 8.74 -8.43
N MET A 42 -0.27 7.74 -9.29
CA MET A 42 -0.91 6.46 -9.01
C MET A 42 -0.25 5.34 -9.82
N SER A 43 -0.18 4.13 -9.27
CA SER A 43 0.06 2.88 -10.00
C SER A 43 -0.96 1.84 -9.53
N CYS A 44 -1.23 0.83 -10.36
CA CYS A 44 -2.13 -0.26 -10.00
C CYS A 44 -1.83 -1.55 -10.76
N ARG A 45 -2.32 -2.65 -10.18
CA ARG A 45 -2.41 -3.97 -10.81
C ARG A 45 -3.82 -4.48 -10.59
N PHE A 46 -4.54 -4.74 -11.67
CA PHE A 46 -5.91 -5.26 -11.60
C PHE A 46 -6.12 -6.43 -12.59
N PRO A 47 -7.18 -7.24 -12.40
CA PRO A 47 -7.55 -8.27 -13.36
C PRO A 47 -7.77 -7.73 -14.78
N GLY A 48 -7.76 -8.62 -15.77
CA GLY A 48 -7.94 -8.23 -17.18
C GLY A 48 -6.70 -7.61 -17.82
N GLY A 49 -5.52 -7.83 -17.25
CA GLY A 49 -4.24 -7.35 -17.80
C GLY A 49 -3.94 -5.88 -17.50
N VAL A 50 -4.64 -5.28 -16.54
CA VAL A 50 -4.45 -3.88 -16.15
C VAL A 50 -3.16 -3.72 -15.34
N ARG A 51 -2.20 -2.97 -15.89
CA ARG A 51 -0.91 -2.69 -15.24
C ARG A 51 -0.66 -1.21 -14.95
N SER A 52 -1.59 -0.34 -15.34
CA SER A 52 -1.50 1.10 -15.14
C SER A 52 -2.88 1.75 -14.94
N PRO A 53 -2.95 2.97 -14.37
CA PRO A 53 -4.20 3.73 -14.31
C PRO A 53 -4.84 3.96 -15.68
N GLU A 54 -4.04 4.07 -16.76
CA GLU A 54 -4.54 4.23 -18.12
C GLU A 54 -5.18 2.94 -18.64
N ASP A 55 -4.58 1.78 -18.37
CA ASP A 55 -5.19 0.48 -18.71
C ASP A 55 -6.52 0.29 -17.97
N LEU A 56 -6.56 0.68 -16.69
CA LEU A 56 -7.79 0.65 -15.90
C LEU A 56 -8.85 1.54 -16.53
N TRP A 57 -8.48 2.76 -16.91
CA TRP A 57 -9.39 3.71 -17.54
C TRP A 57 -9.96 3.16 -18.85
N GLN A 58 -9.11 2.59 -19.71
CA GLN A 58 -9.55 1.96 -20.96
C GLN A 58 -10.49 0.78 -20.72
N LEU A 59 -10.23 -0.04 -19.69
CA LEU A 59 -11.12 -1.15 -19.32
C LEU A 59 -12.50 -0.65 -18.90
N LEU A 60 -12.55 0.40 -18.07
CA LEU A 60 -13.79 1.02 -17.58
C LEU A 60 -14.57 1.71 -18.70
N GLU A 61 -13.89 2.49 -19.54
CA GLU A 61 -14.48 3.18 -20.69
C GLU A 61 -15.08 2.19 -21.69
N ALA A 62 -14.39 1.07 -21.94
CA ALA A 62 -14.87 0.00 -22.81
C ALA A 62 -15.97 -0.88 -22.16
N GLY A 63 -16.26 -0.70 -20.86
CA GLY A 63 -17.25 -1.50 -20.13
C GLY A 63 -16.95 -3.01 -20.10
N ARG A 64 -15.65 -3.39 -20.13
CA ARG A 64 -15.24 -4.80 -20.18
C ARG A 64 -15.29 -5.44 -18.80
N ASP A 65 -15.77 -6.69 -18.76
CA ASP A 65 -15.65 -7.53 -17.58
C ASP A 65 -14.27 -8.22 -17.54
N ALA A 66 -13.60 -8.12 -16.40
CA ALA A 66 -12.27 -8.66 -16.14
C ALA A 66 -12.29 -10.02 -15.42
N VAL A 67 -13.49 -10.56 -15.16
CA VAL A 67 -13.67 -11.88 -14.56
C VAL A 67 -13.19 -12.97 -15.52
N SER A 68 -12.41 -13.89 -15.00
CA SER A 68 -11.88 -15.04 -15.74
C SER A 68 -12.08 -16.33 -14.97
N GLY A 69 -11.82 -17.47 -15.63
CA GLY A 69 -11.61 -18.74 -14.92
C GLY A 69 -10.43 -18.69 -13.96
N PHE A 70 -10.30 -19.73 -13.14
CA PHE A 70 -9.17 -19.89 -12.24
C PHE A 70 -7.84 -20.00 -13.01
N PRO A 71 -6.75 -19.39 -12.51
CA PRO A 71 -5.44 -19.46 -13.14
C PRO A 71 -4.82 -20.85 -13.00
N GLU A 72 -4.22 -21.34 -14.07
CA GLU A 72 -3.65 -22.70 -14.17
C GLU A 72 -2.21 -22.78 -13.61
N ASP A 73 -1.56 -21.65 -13.39
CA ASP A 73 -0.16 -21.52 -12.99
C ASP A 73 0.06 -21.42 -11.47
N ARG A 74 -1.01 -21.52 -10.67
CA ARG A 74 -0.95 -21.34 -9.21
C ARG A 74 -0.87 -22.64 -8.41
N GLY A 75 -0.76 -23.78 -9.09
CA GLY A 75 -0.72 -25.10 -8.47
C GLY A 75 -2.01 -25.49 -7.73
N TRP A 76 -3.14 -24.87 -8.07
CA TRP A 76 -4.42 -25.16 -7.42
C TRP A 76 -5.05 -26.40 -8.03
N ASN A 77 -5.41 -27.38 -7.19
CA ASN A 77 -6.24 -28.50 -7.62
C ASN A 77 -7.71 -28.07 -7.68
N VAL A 78 -8.06 -27.35 -8.75
CA VAL A 78 -9.44 -26.95 -9.07
C VAL A 78 -10.08 -28.00 -9.97
N GLU A 79 -10.36 -29.19 -9.42
CA GLU A 79 -11.33 -30.08 -10.07
C GLU A 79 -12.70 -29.39 -10.07
N PRO A 80 -13.39 -29.27 -11.23
CA PRO A 80 -14.71 -28.67 -11.30
C PRO A 80 -15.77 -29.65 -10.74
N ARG A 81 -15.77 -29.88 -9.43
CA ARG A 81 -16.78 -30.73 -8.77
C ARG A 81 -18.02 -29.91 -8.48
N VAL A 82 -19.00 -30.08 -9.35
CA VAL A 82 -20.36 -29.54 -9.23
C VAL A 82 -21.07 -30.28 -8.11
N ASP A 83 -20.97 -29.80 -6.88
CA ASP A 83 -21.93 -30.20 -5.84
C ASP A 83 -23.04 -29.16 -5.76
N ARG A 84 -24.24 -29.53 -6.26
CA ARG A 84 -25.45 -28.70 -6.21
C ARG A 84 -26.01 -28.58 -4.78
N ASP A 85 -25.47 -29.33 -3.82
CA ASP A 85 -25.99 -29.48 -2.47
C ASP A 85 -24.88 -29.19 -1.44
N ALA A 86 -24.31 -27.98 -1.48
CA ALA A 86 -23.14 -27.68 -0.64
C ALA A 86 -23.56 -27.41 0.82
N SER A 87 -23.56 -28.45 1.65
CA SER A 87 -23.60 -28.40 3.11
C SER A 87 -22.21 -28.58 3.75
N ASP A 88 -21.14 -28.64 2.94
CA ASP A 88 -19.83 -29.19 3.34
C ASP A 88 -18.61 -28.31 2.97
N GLY A 89 -18.79 -26.99 2.81
CA GLY A 89 -17.65 -26.04 2.73
C GLY A 89 -16.94 -25.95 1.37
N ARG A 90 -17.55 -26.46 0.29
CA ARG A 90 -16.97 -26.42 -1.07
C ARG A 90 -17.15 -25.06 -1.75
N VAL A 91 -16.14 -24.64 -2.53
CA VAL A 91 -16.16 -23.41 -3.33
C VAL A 91 -17.17 -23.55 -4.47
N ARG A 92 -18.21 -22.70 -4.48
CA ARG A 92 -19.25 -22.69 -5.52
C ARG A 92 -18.91 -21.81 -6.74
N ALA A 93 -17.95 -20.89 -6.60
CA ALA A 93 -17.53 -19.98 -7.67
C ALA A 93 -16.59 -20.69 -8.66
N ARG A 94 -16.77 -20.44 -9.96
CA ARG A 94 -15.93 -20.97 -11.06
C ARG A 94 -15.05 -19.92 -11.72
N GLU A 95 -15.30 -18.66 -11.40
CA GLU A 95 -14.71 -17.50 -12.03
C GLU A 95 -14.43 -16.46 -10.96
N GLY A 96 -13.48 -15.58 -11.23
CA GLY A 96 -13.07 -14.50 -10.34
C GLY A 96 -12.12 -13.52 -11.03
N GLY A 97 -11.78 -12.44 -10.33
CA GLY A 97 -10.77 -11.49 -10.79
C GLY A 97 -9.38 -11.94 -10.37
N PHE A 98 -8.53 -12.29 -11.34
CA PHE A 98 -7.15 -12.72 -11.09
C PHE A 98 -6.16 -11.82 -11.83
N LEU A 99 -5.04 -11.50 -11.16
CA LEU A 99 -3.87 -10.94 -11.84
C LEU A 99 -3.21 -12.03 -12.70
N ALA A 100 -2.88 -11.69 -13.95
CA ALA A 100 -2.22 -12.60 -14.88
C ALA A 100 -0.82 -12.99 -14.38
N ASP A 101 0.02 -12.00 -14.09
CA ASP A 101 1.43 -12.22 -13.75
C ASP A 101 1.70 -12.08 -12.25
N ALA A 102 0.82 -12.63 -11.40
CA ALA A 102 0.91 -12.44 -9.94
C ALA A 102 2.23 -12.95 -9.34
N GLY A 103 2.89 -13.91 -9.99
CA GLY A 103 4.18 -14.47 -9.55
C GLY A 103 5.41 -13.75 -10.12
N ALA A 104 5.24 -12.89 -11.13
CA ALA A 104 6.36 -12.19 -11.77
C ALA A 104 6.91 -11.10 -10.84
N PHE A 105 8.23 -10.97 -10.82
CA PHE A 105 8.95 -9.97 -10.03
C PHE A 105 10.39 -9.84 -10.52
N ASP A 106 10.96 -8.64 -10.50
CA ASP A 106 12.40 -8.40 -10.72
C ASP A 106 13.12 -8.24 -9.37
N PRO A 107 13.64 -9.33 -8.78
CA PRO A 107 14.29 -9.24 -7.48
C PRO A 107 15.64 -8.51 -7.55
N ALA A 108 16.34 -8.56 -8.68
CA ALA A 108 17.65 -7.94 -8.82
C ALA A 108 17.56 -6.42 -8.78
N PHE A 109 16.51 -5.86 -9.37
CA PHE A 109 16.21 -4.42 -9.32
C PHE A 109 16.08 -3.90 -7.88
N PHE A 110 15.42 -4.67 -7.00
CA PHE A 110 15.22 -4.32 -5.60
C PHE A 110 16.34 -4.83 -4.67
N GLY A 111 17.44 -5.36 -5.20
CA GLY A 111 18.54 -5.89 -4.40
C GLY A 111 18.18 -7.13 -3.56
N ILE A 112 17.16 -7.88 -3.98
CA ILE A 112 16.64 -9.06 -3.30
C ILE A 112 17.25 -10.31 -3.95
N SER A 113 17.65 -11.29 -3.14
CA SER A 113 18.20 -12.54 -3.69
C SER A 113 17.10 -13.37 -4.36
N PRO A 114 17.40 -14.14 -5.42
CA PRO A 114 16.42 -15.03 -6.05
C PRO A 114 15.76 -15.98 -5.06
N ARG A 115 16.52 -16.48 -4.07
CA ARG A 115 16.01 -17.36 -3.01
C ARG A 115 14.96 -16.65 -2.16
N ASP A 116 15.28 -15.45 -1.67
CA ASP A 116 14.36 -14.70 -0.81
C ASP A 116 13.09 -14.31 -1.57
N SER A 117 13.21 -13.99 -2.86
CA SER A 117 12.08 -13.60 -3.70
C SER A 117 11.03 -14.70 -3.89
N LEU A 118 11.43 -15.98 -3.84
CA LEU A 118 10.52 -17.11 -3.94
C LEU A 118 9.63 -17.25 -2.70
N GLU A 119 10.18 -16.90 -1.54
CA GLU A 119 9.48 -16.97 -0.26
C GLU A 119 8.61 -15.74 0.00
N MET A 120 8.92 -14.59 -0.62
CA MET A 120 8.17 -13.36 -0.46
C MET A 120 6.71 -13.49 -0.91
N ASP A 121 5.77 -13.02 -0.08
CA ASP A 121 4.37 -12.89 -0.47
C ASP A 121 4.26 -12.05 -1.77
N PRO A 122 3.56 -12.54 -2.82
CA PRO A 122 3.28 -11.77 -4.03
C PRO A 122 2.75 -10.35 -3.78
N GLN A 123 2.00 -10.14 -2.69
CA GLN A 123 1.54 -8.81 -2.30
C GLN A 123 2.70 -7.85 -2.02
N GLN A 124 3.77 -8.31 -1.37
CA GLN A 124 4.95 -7.48 -1.12
C GLN A 124 5.70 -7.16 -2.41
N ARG A 125 5.83 -8.14 -3.30
CA ARG A 125 6.48 -7.98 -4.61
C ARG A 125 5.76 -6.95 -5.47
N LEU A 126 4.43 -7.08 -5.60
CA LEU A 126 3.59 -6.15 -6.34
C LEU A 126 3.59 -4.75 -5.73
N LEU A 127 3.62 -4.64 -4.40
CA LEU A 127 3.71 -3.35 -3.71
C LEU A 127 5.03 -2.63 -3.99
N LEU A 128 6.15 -3.35 -4.05
CA LEU A 128 7.45 -2.76 -4.40
C LEU A 128 7.44 -2.17 -5.81
N GLU A 129 7.00 -2.96 -6.80
CA GLU A 129 6.88 -2.49 -8.18
C GLU A 129 5.92 -1.29 -8.30
N ALA A 130 4.71 -1.42 -7.75
CA ALA A 130 3.70 -0.37 -7.87
C ALA A 130 4.13 0.93 -7.15
N THR A 131 4.84 0.83 -6.03
CA THR A 131 5.37 2.01 -5.33
C THR A 131 6.45 2.69 -6.17
N TRP A 132 7.37 1.91 -6.73
CA TRP A 132 8.41 2.46 -7.60
C TRP A 132 7.81 3.20 -8.80
N GLU A 133 6.87 2.56 -9.50
CA GLU A 133 6.18 3.17 -10.63
C GLU A 133 5.40 4.43 -10.24
N ALA A 134 4.75 4.44 -9.08
CA ALA A 134 4.04 5.63 -8.61
C ALA A 134 4.99 6.81 -8.35
N ILE A 135 6.19 6.55 -7.82
CA ILE A 135 7.21 7.57 -7.60
C ILE A 135 7.75 8.10 -8.94
N GLU A 136 8.06 7.22 -9.89
CA GLU A 136 8.51 7.62 -11.23
C GLU A 136 7.46 8.45 -11.97
N ARG A 137 6.18 8.07 -11.87
CA ARG A 137 5.07 8.81 -12.47
C ARG A 137 4.81 10.16 -11.81
N ALA A 138 5.23 10.33 -10.56
CA ALA A 138 5.23 11.63 -9.90
C ALA A 138 6.39 12.53 -10.36
N GLU A 139 7.26 12.04 -11.26
CA GLU A 139 8.50 12.70 -11.69
C GLU A 139 9.44 12.99 -10.52
N ILE A 140 9.42 12.13 -9.49
CA ILE A 140 10.29 12.22 -8.33
C ILE A 140 11.46 11.25 -8.52
N ASP A 141 12.69 11.72 -8.36
CA ASP A 141 13.86 10.85 -8.26
C ASP A 141 13.73 9.97 -6.99
N PRO A 142 13.61 8.63 -7.10
CA PRO A 142 13.46 7.76 -5.93
C PRO A 142 14.62 7.89 -4.93
N ALA A 143 15.84 8.17 -5.41
CA ALA A 143 16.99 8.36 -4.54
C ALA A 143 16.85 9.60 -3.64
N SER A 144 16.10 10.61 -4.08
CA SER A 144 15.85 11.82 -3.29
C SER A 144 14.95 11.59 -2.08
N LEU A 145 14.20 10.47 -2.05
CA LEU A 145 13.36 10.09 -0.92
C LEU A 145 14.14 9.38 0.19
N GLN A 146 15.37 8.92 -0.07
CA GLN A 146 16.18 8.23 0.92
C GLN A 146 16.50 9.16 2.11
N GLY A 147 16.10 8.75 3.32
CA GLY A 147 16.27 9.56 4.54
C GLY A 147 15.28 10.72 4.70
N SER A 148 14.32 10.87 3.78
CA SER A 148 13.25 11.85 3.89
C SER A 148 12.18 11.43 4.93
N GLN A 149 11.32 12.36 5.32
CA GLN A 149 10.17 12.06 6.19
C GLN A 149 8.96 11.54 5.39
N THR A 150 9.20 10.61 4.45
CA THR A 150 8.13 9.99 3.65
C THR A 150 7.48 8.85 4.43
N GLY A 151 6.17 8.94 4.64
CA GLY A 151 5.38 7.91 5.32
C GLY A 151 4.82 6.87 4.36
N VAL A 152 4.82 5.60 4.76
CA VAL A 152 4.23 4.48 4.00
C VAL A 152 3.03 3.93 4.76
N PHE A 153 1.85 3.97 4.13
CA PHE A 153 0.60 3.47 4.71
C PHE A 153 0.00 2.42 3.77
N VAL A 154 -0.03 1.16 4.21
CA VAL A 154 -0.47 0.01 3.40
C VAL A 154 -1.60 -0.72 4.12
N GLY A 155 -2.71 -0.96 3.42
CA GLY A 155 -3.75 -1.91 3.83
C GLY A 155 -3.47 -3.27 3.21
N VAL A 156 -3.18 -4.28 4.02
CA VAL A 156 -2.92 -5.65 3.57
C VAL A 156 -3.61 -6.64 4.51
N MET A 157 -4.24 -7.66 3.95
CA MET A 157 -4.94 -8.72 4.69
C MET A 157 -4.74 -10.06 3.99
N TYR A 158 -4.86 -11.14 4.76
CA TYR A 158 -4.70 -12.54 4.31
C TYR A 158 -3.33 -12.85 3.71
N ASN A 159 -2.45 -13.45 4.50
CA ASN A 159 -1.07 -13.74 4.09
C ASN A 159 -0.85 -15.26 3.98
N ASN A 160 -1.69 -15.90 3.18
CA ASN A 160 -1.75 -17.36 3.06
C ASN A 160 -0.63 -17.95 2.18
N TYR A 161 0.23 -17.10 1.61
CA TYR A 161 1.35 -17.55 0.78
C TYR A 161 2.35 -18.37 1.61
N ALA A 162 2.76 -17.87 2.79
CA ALA A 162 3.66 -18.61 3.67
C ALA A 162 3.04 -19.92 4.17
N THR A 163 1.74 -19.97 4.44
CA THR A 163 1.08 -21.22 4.88
C THR A 163 1.10 -22.33 3.82
N ARG A 164 1.32 -22.01 2.53
CA ARG A 164 1.55 -23.02 1.48
C ARG A 164 3.01 -23.47 1.35
N LEU A 165 3.96 -22.66 1.81
CA LEU A 165 5.38 -23.06 1.84
C LEU A 165 5.65 -24.13 2.92
N PHE A 166 4.77 -24.23 3.92
CA PHE A 166 4.82 -25.23 5.00
C PHE A 166 4.00 -26.49 4.67
N GLU A 167 4.31 -27.16 3.57
CA GLU A 167 4.12 -28.62 3.49
C GLU A 167 5.31 -29.31 4.19
N PRO A 168 5.15 -30.51 4.79
CA PRO A 168 6.04 -31.01 5.84
C PRO A 168 7.51 -31.29 5.45
N ASP A 169 7.86 -31.22 4.17
CA ASP A 169 9.14 -31.67 3.63
C ASP A 169 10.10 -30.54 3.17
N ALA A 170 9.78 -29.26 3.45
CA ALA A 170 10.66 -28.15 3.08
C ALA A 170 11.53 -27.67 4.27
N ASP A 171 12.85 -27.79 4.13
CA ASP A 171 13.85 -27.15 5.01
C ASP A 171 13.75 -25.62 4.85
N VAL A 172 12.88 -24.97 5.62
CA VAL A 172 12.71 -23.52 5.62
C VAL A 172 13.23 -22.92 6.92
N GLU A 173 14.50 -22.53 6.94
CA GLU A 173 15.13 -21.83 8.07
C GLU A 173 14.74 -20.34 8.09
N GLY A 174 14.13 -19.89 9.19
CA GLY A 174 14.23 -18.53 9.74
C GLY A 174 13.54 -17.35 9.03
N TYR A 175 13.44 -17.34 7.69
CA TYR A 175 12.89 -16.20 6.91
C TYR A 175 11.37 -16.25 6.72
N ALA A 176 10.77 -17.42 6.87
CA ALA A 176 9.34 -17.64 6.63
C ALA A 176 8.40 -16.86 7.57
N SER A 177 8.87 -16.45 8.75
CA SER A 177 8.07 -15.64 9.68
C SER A 177 7.91 -14.17 9.26
N PHE A 178 8.83 -13.61 8.45
CA PHE A 178 8.72 -12.23 7.96
C PHE A 178 8.10 -12.16 6.56
N ALA A 179 8.22 -13.23 5.77
CA ALA A 179 7.76 -13.31 4.40
C ALA A 179 6.26 -13.06 4.22
N SER A 180 5.46 -13.24 5.27
CA SER A 180 4.00 -13.08 5.28
C SER A 180 3.48 -12.09 6.35
N SER A 181 4.35 -11.34 7.02
CA SER A 181 3.85 -10.37 8.02
C SER A 181 3.29 -9.12 7.32
N ALA A 182 2.09 -8.70 7.71
CA ALA A 182 1.46 -7.47 7.22
C ALA A 182 2.33 -6.22 7.50
N SER A 183 3.07 -6.20 8.61
CA SER A 183 3.97 -5.09 8.96
C SER A 183 5.20 -5.00 8.06
N VAL A 184 5.63 -6.13 7.48
CA VAL A 184 6.79 -6.19 6.58
C VAL A 184 6.44 -5.60 5.22
N ALA A 185 5.18 -5.60 4.79
CA ALA A 185 4.78 -4.99 3.53
C ALA A 185 5.10 -3.49 3.47
N SER A 186 4.69 -2.72 4.48
CA SER A 186 5.06 -1.30 4.58
C SER A 186 6.53 -1.09 4.94
N GLY A 187 7.08 -1.94 5.82
CA GLY A 187 8.47 -1.85 6.26
C GLY A 187 9.47 -2.06 5.12
N ARG A 188 9.19 -2.99 4.19
CA ARG A 188 10.05 -3.31 3.05
C ARG A 188 10.06 -2.22 1.99
N ILE A 189 8.98 -1.45 1.85
CA ILE A 189 8.96 -0.26 0.98
C ILE A 189 9.85 0.84 1.56
N ALA A 190 9.89 0.96 2.90
CA ALA A 190 10.66 1.99 3.58
C ALA A 190 12.14 1.63 3.81
N TYR A 191 12.50 0.35 3.65
CA TYR A 191 13.85 -0.19 3.85
C TYR A 191 14.69 -0.07 2.58
#